data_AF-A0A7R9RSL5-F1
#
_entry.id   AF-A0A7R9RSL5-F1
#
_cell.length_a   1.000
_cell.length_b   1.000
_cell.length_c   1.000
_cell.angle_alpha   90.00
_cell.angle_beta   90.00
_cell.angle_gamma   90.00
#
_symmetry.space_group_name_H-M   'P 1'
#
loop_
_entity.id
_entity.type
_entity.pdbx_description
1 polymer ?
#
loop_
_entity_poly.entity_id
_entity_poly.type
_entity_poly.pdbx_seq_one_letter_code
_entity_poly.pdbx_strand_id
1 'polypeptide(L)'
;MGSTKSLTADRMGVIDLLNNTERQFTLIKINDVWGEKLFLKSLITSKRALGWRIIYITKSTTPWSIEGDFGCESLKIIDLFSDYMGIQDNSNIVSAIEEKSKGSSSSSLVILDSLNDFILCGDVSKACGLIHHLKKWCTVQKEVFSFASILNTKFLDLRISAALETYHTSSIFVNSPALSGTASLDCVTINKTSGGKITKTHELLLVGSNFELSVAPSRSIKNTTHSDDASFIEDLTFNLKLKESELKQKENVVLPYMKTETSQGGQIYYEPDSEDDMGYEDPDDDLDL
;
A
#
# COMPACT_ATOMS: atom_id res chain seq x y z
N MET A 1 -2.21 -24.98 34.16
CA MET A 1 -3.17 -24.57 33.12
C MET A 1 -2.81 -23.16 32.68
N GLY A 2 -1.88 -23.05 31.72
CA GLY A 2 -1.47 -21.77 31.14
C GLY A 2 -2.21 -21.57 29.82
N SER A 3 -3.03 -20.53 29.77
CA SER A 3 -3.74 -20.09 28.57
C SER A 3 -2.74 -19.49 27.58
N THR A 4 -2.51 -20.19 26.46
CA THR A 4 -1.82 -19.64 25.30
C THR A 4 -2.77 -18.68 24.58
N LYS A 5 -2.59 -17.38 24.83
CA LYS A 5 -3.17 -16.34 23.97
C LYS A 5 -2.56 -16.47 22.57
N SER A 6 -3.42 -16.70 21.59
CA SER A 6 -3.10 -16.73 20.16
C SER A 6 -2.59 -15.36 19.69
N LEU A 7 -1.28 -15.25 19.45
CA LEU A 7 -0.68 -14.12 18.71
C LEU A 7 -0.90 -14.30 17.20
N THR A 8 -2.08 -13.97 16.67
CA THR A 8 -2.34 -14.01 15.21
C THR A 8 -3.33 -12.94 14.72
N ALA A 9 -3.53 -11.84 15.44
CA ALA A 9 -4.45 -10.77 15.02
C ALA A 9 -3.80 -9.65 14.19
N ASP A 10 -2.50 -9.74 13.87
CA ASP A 10 -1.71 -8.55 13.56
C ASP A 10 -1.10 -8.50 12.14
N ARG A 11 -1.42 -9.49 11.29
CA ARG A 11 -0.98 -9.52 9.89
C ARG A 11 -2.19 -9.74 8.99
N MET A 12 -2.57 -8.70 8.26
CA MET A 12 -3.60 -8.77 7.23
C MET A 12 -2.94 -9.26 5.93
N GLY A 13 -3.33 -10.45 5.48
CA GLY A 13 -2.90 -11.04 4.21
C GLY A 13 -3.73 -10.53 3.03
N VAL A 14 -3.41 -11.01 1.83
CA VAL A 14 -4.21 -10.75 0.62
C VAL A 14 -5.61 -11.30 0.78
N ILE A 15 -5.76 -12.53 1.28
CA ILE A 15 -7.08 -13.17 1.43
C ILE A 15 -7.95 -12.38 2.42
N ASP A 16 -7.38 -11.89 3.53
CA ASP A 16 -8.10 -11.06 4.49
C ASP A 16 -8.58 -9.75 3.84
N LEU A 17 -7.73 -9.15 3.00
CA LEU A 17 -8.04 -7.93 2.27
C LEU A 17 -9.16 -8.16 1.24
N LEU A 18 -9.12 -9.26 0.51
CA LEU A 18 -10.16 -9.65 -0.44
C LEU A 18 -11.50 -9.92 0.26
N ASN A 19 -11.47 -10.53 1.45
CA ASN A 19 -12.66 -10.82 2.23
C ASN A 19 -13.12 -9.66 3.12
N ASN A 20 -12.36 -8.55 3.17
CA ASN A 20 -12.67 -7.40 4.01
C ASN A 20 -14.03 -6.79 3.61
N THR A 21 -14.91 -6.59 4.58
CA THR A 21 -16.23 -6.00 4.36
C THR A 21 -16.28 -4.49 4.63
N GLU A 22 -15.18 -3.90 5.06
CA GLU A 22 -15.07 -2.47 5.38
C GLU A 22 -14.70 -1.60 4.18
N ARG A 23 -14.78 -0.27 4.36
CA ARG A 23 -14.31 0.69 3.36
C ARG A 23 -12.80 0.57 3.22
N GLN A 24 -12.33 0.39 2.00
CA GLN A 24 -10.90 0.23 1.73
C GLN A 24 -10.53 0.87 0.41
N PHE A 25 -9.33 1.45 0.35
CA PHE A 25 -8.73 1.96 -0.88
C PHE A 25 -7.42 1.20 -1.11
N THR A 26 -7.49 0.20 -1.98
CA THR A 26 -6.37 -0.69 -2.31
C THR A 26 -5.74 -0.29 -3.63
N LEU A 27 -4.44 -0.03 -3.61
CA LEU A 27 -3.61 0.14 -4.80
C LEU A 27 -3.05 -1.23 -5.20
N ILE A 28 -3.42 -1.73 -6.36
CA ILE A 28 -2.90 -3.00 -6.88
C ILE A 28 -1.81 -2.67 -7.90
N LYS A 29 -0.56 -2.98 -7.56
CA LYS A 29 0.62 -2.78 -8.38
C LYS A 29 0.94 -4.07 -9.12
N ILE A 30 0.90 -4.05 -10.45
CA ILE A 30 1.08 -5.25 -11.27
C ILE A 30 2.01 -4.93 -12.44
N ASN A 31 2.89 -5.86 -12.79
CA ASN A 31 3.84 -5.67 -13.91
C ASN A 31 3.55 -6.57 -15.12
N ASP A 32 2.67 -7.56 -14.95
CA ASP A 32 2.35 -8.55 -15.96
C ASP A 32 0.83 -8.70 -16.19
N VAL A 33 0.44 -8.76 -17.45
CA VAL A 33 -0.98 -8.80 -17.87
C VAL A 33 -1.69 -10.06 -17.37
N TRP A 34 -0.96 -11.18 -17.27
CA TRP A 34 -1.55 -12.44 -16.86
C TRP A 34 -1.90 -12.44 -15.37
N GLY A 35 -0.97 -11.99 -14.53
CA GLY A 35 -1.16 -11.78 -13.09
C GLY A 35 -2.29 -10.80 -12.80
N GLU A 36 -2.41 -9.74 -13.60
CA GLU A 36 -3.55 -8.81 -13.52
C GLU A 36 -4.89 -9.52 -13.73
N LYS A 37 -5.06 -10.20 -14.86
CA LYS A 37 -6.32 -10.90 -15.15
C LYS A 37 -6.64 -11.95 -14.09
N LEU A 38 -5.63 -12.72 -13.68
CA LEU A 38 -5.82 -13.79 -12.69
C LEU A 38 -6.23 -13.22 -11.33
N PHE A 39 -5.52 -12.19 -10.86
CA PHE A 39 -5.83 -11.54 -9.58
C PHE A 39 -7.21 -10.86 -9.60
N LEU A 40 -7.54 -10.13 -10.66
CA LEU A 40 -8.85 -9.49 -10.79
C LEU A 40 -10.00 -10.49 -10.82
N LYS A 41 -9.83 -11.63 -11.52
CA LYS A 41 -10.84 -12.70 -11.49
C LYS A 41 -11.03 -13.21 -10.08
N SER A 42 -9.96 -13.47 -9.34
CA SER A 42 -10.06 -13.89 -7.94
C SER A 42 -10.71 -12.84 -7.03
N LEU A 43 -10.35 -11.57 -7.16
CA LEU A 43 -10.95 -10.45 -6.42
C LEU A 43 -12.45 -10.33 -6.70
N ILE A 44 -12.85 -10.32 -7.97
CA ILE A 44 -14.25 -10.22 -8.39
C ILE A 44 -15.04 -11.42 -7.90
N THR A 45 -14.52 -12.64 -8.04
CA THR A 45 -15.17 -13.87 -7.57
C THR A 45 -15.37 -13.84 -6.05
N SER A 46 -14.35 -13.46 -5.28
CA SER A 46 -14.44 -13.34 -3.81
C SER A 46 -15.50 -12.32 -3.39
N LYS A 47 -15.49 -11.11 -3.97
CA LYS A 47 -16.50 -10.07 -3.64
C LYS A 47 -17.91 -10.47 -4.07
N ARG A 48 -18.07 -11.12 -5.23
CA ARG A 48 -19.38 -11.65 -5.67
C ARG A 48 -19.91 -12.70 -4.69
N ALA A 49 -19.07 -13.59 -4.17
CA ALA A 49 -19.46 -14.57 -3.16
C ALA A 49 -19.96 -13.91 -1.86
N LEU A 50 -19.46 -12.73 -1.53
CA LEU A 50 -19.93 -11.89 -0.42
C LEU A 50 -21.20 -11.08 -0.76
N GLY A 51 -21.76 -11.21 -1.98
CA GLY A 51 -22.94 -10.46 -2.43
C GLY A 51 -22.66 -9.01 -2.81
N TRP A 52 -21.38 -8.64 -3.00
CA TRP A 52 -21.01 -7.28 -3.38
C TRP A 52 -21.36 -7.01 -4.84
N ARG A 53 -21.83 -5.78 -5.10
CA ARG A 53 -21.98 -5.30 -6.47
C ARG A 53 -20.60 -4.93 -7.02
N ILE A 54 -20.35 -5.24 -8.28
CA ILE A 54 -19.08 -4.92 -8.94
C ILE A 54 -19.32 -3.80 -9.95
N ILE A 55 -18.63 -2.68 -9.76
CA ILE A 55 -18.59 -1.54 -10.68
C ILE A 55 -17.18 -1.49 -11.26
N TYR A 56 -17.06 -1.57 -12.58
CA TYR A 56 -15.78 -1.57 -13.28
C TYR A 56 -15.65 -0.30 -14.11
N ILE A 57 -14.68 0.53 -13.79
CA ILE A 57 -14.34 1.75 -14.52
C ILE A 57 -13.20 1.39 -15.45
N THR A 58 -13.43 1.54 -16.75
CA THR A 58 -12.42 1.22 -17.75
C THR A 58 -12.01 2.42 -18.56
N LYS A 59 -10.70 2.65 -18.67
CA LYS A 59 -10.08 3.67 -19.51
C LYS A 59 -9.05 3.08 -20.49
N SER A 60 -8.48 1.92 -20.15
CA SER A 60 -7.43 1.25 -20.92
C SER A 60 -7.94 0.10 -21.78
N THR A 61 -9.09 -0.45 -21.42
CA THR A 61 -9.63 -1.71 -21.97
C THR A 61 -11.03 -1.47 -22.52
N THR A 62 -11.41 -2.21 -23.55
CA THR A 62 -12.75 -2.07 -24.12
C THR A 62 -13.79 -2.77 -23.22
N PRO A 63 -15.01 -2.22 -23.08
CA PRO A 63 -16.08 -2.86 -22.28
C PRO A 63 -16.34 -4.32 -22.67
N TRP A 64 -16.34 -4.64 -23.97
CA TRP A 64 -16.58 -6.02 -24.45
C TRP A 64 -15.48 -6.99 -23.99
N SER A 65 -14.24 -6.53 -23.84
CA SER A 65 -13.14 -7.39 -23.38
C SER A 65 -13.32 -7.72 -21.90
N ILE A 66 -13.74 -6.74 -21.11
CA ILE A 66 -14.03 -6.90 -19.68
C ILE A 66 -15.22 -7.83 -19.49
N GLU A 67 -16.28 -7.64 -20.27
CA GLU A 67 -17.46 -8.52 -20.27
C GLU A 67 -17.08 -9.97 -20.60
N GLY A 68 -16.25 -10.18 -21.63
CA GLY A 68 -15.75 -11.50 -21.99
C GLY A 68 -14.85 -12.13 -20.91
N ASP A 69 -14.03 -11.33 -20.24
CA ASP A 69 -13.07 -11.81 -19.23
C ASP A 69 -13.72 -12.12 -17.88
N PHE A 70 -14.74 -11.34 -17.46
CA PHE A 70 -15.31 -11.40 -16.09
C PHE A 70 -16.81 -11.73 -16.03
N GLY A 71 -17.50 -11.80 -17.17
CA GLY A 71 -18.92 -12.14 -17.29
C GLY A 71 -19.88 -10.96 -17.02
N CYS A 72 -20.97 -10.90 -17.79
CA CYS A 72 -21.87 -9.73 -17.89
C CYS A 72 -22.94 -9.62 -16.78
N GLU A 73 -23.41 -10.73 -16.20
CA GLU A 73 -24.72 -10.75 -15.50
C GLU A 73 -24.79 -9.92 -14.19
N SER A 74 -23.64 -9.50 -13.65
CA SER A 74 -23.59 -8.70 -12.40
C SER A 74 -22.55 -7.57 -12.42
N LEU A 75 -21.88 -7.37 -13.55
CA LEU A 75 -20.83 -6.36 -13.71
C LEU A 75 -21.44 -5.08 -14.29
N LYS A 76 -21.31 -3.95 -13.58
CA LYS A 76 -21.71 -2.65 -14.11
C LYS A 76 -20.47 -1.92 -14.62
N ILE A 77 -20.43 -1.61 -15.92
CA ILE A 77 -19.29 -0.95 -16.54
C ILE A 77 -19.53 0.56 -16.67
N ILE A 78 -18.52 1.34 -16.34
CA ILE A 78 -18.40 2.77 -16.65
C ILE A 78 -17.30 2.88 -17.70
N ASP A 79 -17.71 3.19 -18.94
CA ASP A 79 -16.83 3.22 -20.10
C ASP A 79 -16.22 4.62 -20.28
N LEU A 80 -14.96 4.77 -19.86
CA LEU A 80 -14.12 5.93 -20.13
C LEU A 80 -13.19 5.69 -21.33
N PHE A 81 -13.16 4.48 -21.88
CA PHE A 81 -12.35 4.13 -23.05
C PHE A 81 -12.96 4.76 -24.30
N SER A 82 -14.25 4.53 -24.53
CA SER A 82 -14.98 5.12 -25.67
C SER A 82 -15.21 6.62 -25.49
N ASP A 83 -15.33 7.08 -24.23
CA ASP A 83 -15.52 8.49 -23.88
C ASP A 83 -14.26 9.13 -23.29
N TYR A 84 -13.14 8.98 -24.01
CA TYR A 84 -11.83 9.49 -23.60
C TYR A 84 -11.80 11.02 -23.36
N MET A 85 -12.77 11.75 -23.94
CA MET A 85 -12.87 13.22 -23.85
C MET A 85 -14.01 13.72 -22.94
N GLY A 86 -15.06 12.94 -22.67
CA GLY A 86 -16.26 13.42 -21.97
C GLY A 86 -16.25 13.27 -20.46
N ILE A 87 -15.50 12.30 -19.91
CA ILE A 87 -15.40 12.08 -18.46
C ILE A 87 -13.98 12.41 -17.98
N GLN A 88 -13.63 13.70 -18.02
CA GLN A 88 -12.37 14.20 -17.46
C GLN A 88 -12.53 14.82 -16.08
N ASP A 89 -13.76 15.09 -15.64
CA ASP A 89 -14.03 15.64 -14.32
C ASP A 89 -14.32 14.52 -13.31
N ASN A 90 -13.69 14.62 -12.14
CA ASN A 90 -13.88 13.74 -11.00
C ASN A 90 -15.35 13.73 -10.53
N SER A 91 -16.08 14.83 -10.73
CA SER A 91 -17.50 14.95 -10.40
C SER A 91 -18.36 13.98 -11.25
N ASN A 92 -18.09 13.90 -12.55
CA ASN A 92 -18.80 13.03 -13.49
C ASN A 92 -18.58 11.55 -13.16
N ILE A 93 -17.35 11.17 -12.78
CA ILE A 93 -17.04 9.79 -12.37
C ILE A 93 -17.85 9.41 -11.12
N VAL A 94 -17.92 10.30 -10.13
CA VAL A 94 -18.70 10.06 -8.90
C VAL A 94 -20.18 9.89 -9.21
N SER A 95 -20.77 10.77 -10.03
CA SER A 95 -22.18 10.66 -10.42
C SER A 95 -22.47 9.37 -11.20
N ALA A 96 -21.55 8.93 -12.06
CA ALA A 96 -21.68 7.65 -12.76
C ALA A 96 -21.61 6.46 -11.79
N ILE A 97 -20.73 6.49 -10.79
CA ILE A 97 -20.67 5.47 -9.73
C ILE A 97 -21.99 5.45 -8.95
N GLU A 98 -22.52 6.60 -8.54
CA GLU A 98 -23.80 6.70 -7.82
C GLU A 98 -24.96 6.13 -8.63
N GLU A 99 -25.05 6.45 -9.92
CA GLU A 99 -26.09 5.92 -10.79
C GLU A 99 -26.00 4.40 -10.89
N LYS A 100 -24.78 3.86 -11.05
CA LYS A 100 -24.55 2.42 -11.11
C LYS A 100 -24.64 1.75 -9.73
N SER A 101 -24.52 2.46 -8.61
CA SER A 101 -24.65 1.87 -7.28
C SER A 101 -26.12 1.79 -6.80
N LYS A 102 -27.08 2.43 -7.48
CA LYS A 102 -28.50 2.25 -7.18
C LYS A 102 -28.92 0.77 -7.29
N GLY A 103 -29.51 0.23 -6.23
CA GLY A 103 -30.01 -1.14 -6.15
C GLY A 103 -30.12 -1.67 -4.72
N SER A 104 -30.39 -2.97 -4.58
CA SER A 104 -30.64 -3.65 -3.29
C SER A 104 -29.39 -3.95 -2.46
N SER A 105 -28.20 -4.03 -3.06
CA SER A 105 -26.94 -4.28 -2.34
C SER A 105 -26.49 -3.05 -1.54
N SER A 106 -26.06 -3.28 -0.30
CA SER A 106 -25.51 -2.28 0.62
C SER A 106 -24.00 -2.07 0.49
N SER A 107 -23.34 -2.81 -0.40
CA SER A 107 -21.90 -2.76 -0.61
C SER A 107 -21.52 -2.90 -2.08
N SER A 108 -20.53 -2.12 -2.51
CA SER A 108 -20.01 -2.09 -3.87
C SER A 108 -18.48 -2.12 -3.90
N LEU A 109 -17.92 -2.95 -4.78
CA LEU A 109 -16.51 -2.90 -5.19
C LEU A 109 -16.42 -2.04 -6.45
N VAL A 110 -15.59 -1.01 -6.41
CA VAL A 110 -15.25 -0.18 -7.57
C VAL A 110 -13.83 -0.52 -8.01
N ILE A 111 -13.68 -1.01 -9.24
CA ILE A 111 -12.38 -1.32 -9.84
C ILE A 111 -12.05 -0.23 -10.86
N LEU A 112 -10.87 0.35 -10.74
CA LEU A 112 -10.29 1.27 -11.73
C LEU A 112 -9.17 0.55 -12.47
N ASP A 113 -9.39 0.28 -13.75
CA ASP A 113 -8.53 -0.60 -14.56
C ASP A 113 -7.11 -0.08 -14.78
N SER A 114 -6.91 1.24 -14.79
CA SER A 114 -5.61 1.83 -15.06
C SER A 114 -5.52 3.24 -14.49
N LEU A 115 -4.79 3.40 -13.39
CA LEU A 115 -4.35 4.71 -12.92
C LEU A 115 -3.31 5.33 -13.85
N ASN A 116 -2.57 4.52 -14.61
CA ASN A 116 -1.58 4.99 -15.57
C ASN A 116 -2.20 5.97 -16.56
N ASP A 117 -3.42 5.73 -17.04
CA ASP A 117 -4.08 6.61 -18.00
C ASP A 117 -4.51 7.95 -17.39
N PHE A 118 -4.75 8.02 -16.08
CA PHE A 118 -5.00 9.30 -15.41
C PHE A 118 -3.71 10.11 -15.25
N ILE A 119 -2.59 9.43 -15.00
CA ILE A 119 -1.27 10.05 -14.90
C ILE A 119 -0.80 10.53 -16.28
N LEU A 120 -0.99 9.72 -17.33
CA LEU A 120 -0.55 10.02 -18.69
C LEU A 120 -1.34 11.15 -19.36
N CYS A 121 -2.67 11.18 -19.18
CA CYS A 121 -3.54 12.20 -19.79
C CYS A 121 -3.54 13.53 -19.02
N GLY A 122 -2.94 13.55 -17.83
CA GLY A 122 -2.99 14.66 -16.91
C GLY A 122 -1.67 14.81 -16.20
N ASP A 123 -1.68 14.52 -14.92
CA ASP A 123 -0.52 14.46 -14.05
C ASP A 123 -0.83 13.58 -12.82
N VAL A 124 0.16 13.42 -11.97
CA VAL A 124 0.02 12.70 -10.69
C VAL A 124 -1.02 13.38 -9.78
N SER A 125 -1.11 14.72 -9.84
CA SER A 125 -2.04 15.51 -9.03
C SER A 125 -3.49 15.19 -9.36
N LYS A 126 -3.84 15.00 -10.64
CA LYS A 126 -5.18 14.57 -11.08
C LYS A 126 -5.50 13.16 -10.58
N ALA A 127 -4.56 12.23 -10.68
CA ALA A 127 -4.77 10.87 -10.17
C ALA A 127 -4.96 10.86 -8.65
N CYS A 128 -4.11 11.55 -7.90
CA CYS A 128 -4.25 11.71 -6.45
C CYS A 128 -5.55 12.45 -6.06
N GLY A 129 -5.90 13.50 -6.82
CA GLY A 129 -7.11 14.28 -6.63
C GLY A 129 -8.38 13.44 -6.83
N LEU A 130 -8.40 12.56 -7.84
CA LEU A 130 -9.49 11.60 -8.04
C LEU A 130 -9.63 10.66 -6.83
N ILE A 131 -8.53 10.03 -6.38
CA ILE A 131 -8.57 9.12 -5.22
C ILE A 131 -9.00 9.87 -3.95
N HIS A 132 -8.51 11.08 -3.73
CA HIS A 132 -8.92 11.90 -2.59
C HIS A 132 -10.40 12.28 -2.66
N HIS A 133 -10.90 12.67 -3.83
CA HIS A 133 -12.30 12.99 -4.03
C HIS A 133 -13.20 11.79 -3.78
N LEU A 134 -12.83 10.62 -4.31
CA LEU A 134 -13.55 9.36 -4.07
C LEU A 134 -13.56 8.99 -2.58
N LYS A 135 -12.42 9.11 -1.89
CA LYS A 135 -12.34 8.91 -0.43
C LYS A 135 -13.32 9.78 0.34
N LYS A 136 -13.30 11.09 0.07
CA LYS A 136 -14.20 12.06 0.73
C LYS A 136 -15.66 11.73 0.46
N TRP A 137 -15.98 11.43 -0.81
CA TRP A 137 -17.32 11.05 -1.21
C TRP A 137 -17.81 9.79 -0.47
N CYS A 138 -17.00 8.75 -0.38
CA CYS A 138 -17.36 7.50 0.30
C CYS A 138 -17.63 7.65 1.80
N THR A 139 -16.99 8.60 2.46
CA THR A 139 -17.24 8.87 3.89
C THR A 139 -18.67 9.34 4.15
N VAL A 140 -19.29 10.03 3.19
CA VAL A 140 -20.66 10.58 3.31
C VAL A 140 -21.73 9.55 2.90
N GLN A 141 -21.36 8.53 2.13
CA GLN A 141 -22.31 7.53 1.64
C GLN A 141 -22.71 6.53 2.73
N LYS A 142 -23.98 6.14 2.73
CA LYS A 142 -24.50 5.06 3.58
C LYS A 142 -24.04 3.68 3.12
N GLU A 143 -23.83 3.52 1.82
CA GLU A 143 -23.32 2.29 1.20
C GLU A 143 -21.82 2.11 1.49
N VAL A 144 -21.37 0.86 1.67
CA VAL A 144 -19.95 0.56 1.87
C VAL A 144 -19.28 0.39 0.52
N PHE A 145 -18.28 1.24 0.24
CA PHE A 145 -17.48 1.13 -0.97
C PHE A 145 -16.06 0.64 -0.68
N SER A 146 -15.60 -0.32 -1.47
CA SER A 146 -14.19 -0.72 -1.55
C SER A 146 -13.66 -0.36 -2.93
N PHE A 147 -12.48 0.25 -3.00
CA PHE A 147 -11.84 0.67 -4.24
C PHE A 147 -10.58 -0.14 -4.49
N ALA A 148 -10.46 -0.65 -5.70
CA ALA A 148 -9.28 -1.35 -6.20
C ALA A 148 -8.77 -0.60 -7.43
N SER A 149 -7.65 0.10 -7.30
CA SER A 149 -7.05 0.83 -8.42
C SER A 149 -5.81 0.12 -8.91
N ILE A 150 -5.73 -0.13 -10.21
CA ILE A 150 -4.62 -0.85 -10.82
C ILE A 150 -3.56 0.14 -11.28
N LEU A 151 -2.30 -0.16 -10.97
CA LEU A 151 -1.14 0.62 -11.35
C LEU A 151 -0.08 -0.29 -11.97
N ASN A 152 0.23 -0.05 -13.23
CA ASN A 152 1.37 -0.69 -13.88
C ASN A 152 2.65 0.04 -13.49
N THR A 153 3.50 -0.62 -12.69
CA THR A 153 4.72 -0.01 -12.16
C THR A 153 5.94 -0.12 -13.08
N LYS A 154 5.85 -0.88 -14.18
CA LYS A 154 7.00 -1.17 -15.06
C LYS A 154 7.65 0.08 -15.65
N PHE A 155 6.86 1.13 -15.89
CA PHE A 155 7.31 2.35 -16.55
C PHE A 155 7.12 3.60 -15.70
N LEU A 156 6.87 3.44 -14.40
CA LEU A 156 6.54 4.56 -13.52
C LEU A 156 7.72 4.92 -12.61
N ASP A 157 7.97 6.21 -12.43
CA ASP A 157 8.93 6.71 -11.45
C ASP A 157 8.51 6.28 -10.03
N LEU A 158 9.50 5.80 -9.26
CA LEU A 158 9.32 5.38 -7.87
C LEU A 158 8.64 6.45 -7.01
N ARG A 159 8.92 7.73 -7.27
CA ARG A 159 8.31 8.87 -6.55
C ARG A 159 6.81 8.97 -6.79
N ILE A 160 6.37 8.71 -8.02
CA ILE A 160 4.94 8.72 -8.37
C ILE A 160 4.24 7.54 -7.69
N SER A 161 4.88 6.36 -7.73
CA SER A 161 4.39 5.16 -7.05
C SER A 161 4.24 5.37 -5.54
N ALA A 162 5.22 6.02 -4.91
CA ALA A 162 5.18 6.36 -3.49
C ALA A 162 4.09 7.38 -3.16
N ALA A 163 3.93 8.42 -4.00
CA ALA A 163 2.87 9.42 -3.84
C ALA A 163 1.48 8.76 -3.90
N LEU A 164 1.23 7.86 -4.85
CA LEU A 164 -0.06 7.16 -4.93
C LEU A 164 -0.30 6.26 -3.71
N GLU A 165 0.73 5.62 -3.17
CA GLU A 165 0.61 4.81 -1.95
C GLU A 165 0.16 5.62 -0.73
N THR A 166 0.51 6.91 -0.61
CA THR A 166 0.06 7.72 0.55
C THR A 166 -1.46 7.93 0.54
N TYR A 167 -2.07 7.97 -0.65
CA TYR A 167 -3.51 8.11 -0.82
C TYR A 167 -4.27 6.79 -0.73
N HIS A 168 -3.61 5.64 -0.52
CA HIS A 168 -4.26 4.34 -0.36
C HIS A 168 -4.10 3.80 1.06
N THR A 169 -5.10 3.06 1.55
CA THR A 169 -5.05 2.39 2.87
C THR A 169 -4.17 1.14 2.81
N SER A 170 -4.10 0.52 1.64
CA SER A 170 -3.36 -0.70 1.39
C SER A 170 -2.77 -0.69 0.00
N SER A 171 -1.61 -1.32 -0.18
CA SER A 171 -1.06 -1.64 -1.49
C SER A 171 -0.77 -3.13 -1.59
N ILE A 172 -1.02 -3.71 -2.76
CA ILE A 172 -0.72 -5.10 -3.08
C ILE A 172 0.18 -5.09 -4.29
N PHE A 173 1.37 -5.62 -4.16
CA PHE A 173 2.24 -5.90 -5.30
C PHE A 173 2.00 -7.33 -5.74
N VAL A 174 1.59 -7.52 -6.98
CA VAL A 174 1.27 -8.83 -7.56
C VAL A 174 2.31 -9.13 -8.64
N ASN A 175 2.98 -10.27 -8.50
CA ASN A 175 3.81 -10.84 -9.56
C ASN A 175 3.27 -12.22 -9.93
N SER A 176 3.21 -12.52 -11.21
CA SER A 176 3.10 -13.90 -11.65
C SER A 176 4.48 -14.56 -11.73
N PRO A 177 4.80 -15.55 -10.87
CA PRO A 177 5.97 -16.39 -11.11
C PRO A 177 5.75 -17.20 -12.39
N ALA A 178 6.73 -17.19 -13.29
CA ALA A 178 6.71 -17.92 -14.56
C ALA A 178 6.78 -19.46 -14.39
N LEU A 179 6.42 -20.00 -13.23
CA LEU A 179 6.54 -21.43 -12.96
C LEU A 179 5.51 -22.24 -13.74
N SER A 180 6.04 -23.18 -14.51
CA SER A 180 5.32 -24.07 -15.42
C SER A 180 4.21 -24.85 -14.71
N GLY A 181 2.95 -24.56 -15.07
CA GLY A 181 1.81 -25.47 -14.94
C GLY A 181 0.83 -25.19 -13.79
N THR A 182 1.16 -24.33 -12.84
CA THR A 182 0.23 -23.98 -11.73
C THR A 182 -0.06 -22.49 -11.70
N ALA A 183 -1.33 -22.12 -11.72
CA ALA A 183 -1.72 -20.73 -11.62
C ALA A 183 -1.39 -20.20 -10.22
N SER A 184 -0.33 -19.40 -10.09
CA SER A 184 0.12 -18.87 -8.82
C SER A 184 0.48 -17.39 -8.93
N LEU A 185 0.38 -16.69 -7.79
CA LEU A 185 0.65 -15.27 -7.66
C LEU A 185 1.54 -15.06 -6.45
N ASP A 186 2.66 -14.37 -6.64
CA ASP A 186 3.52 -13.92 -5.57
C ASP A 186 3.09 -12.50 -5.16
N CYS A 187 2.55 -12.37 -3.95
CA CYS A 187 1.90 -11.16 -3.50
C CYS A 187 2.57 -10.57 -2.26
N VAL A 188 2.90 -9.28 -2.33
CA VAL A 188 3.36 -8.49 -1.19
C VAL A 188 2.29 -7.47 -0.83
N THR A 189 1.67 -7.64 0.32
CA THR A 189 0.65 -6.72 0.86
C THR A 189 1.28 -5.77 1.85
N ILE A 190 1.00 -4.48 1.70
CA ILE A 190 1.31 -3.43 2.66
C ILE A 190 -0.02 -2.87 3.14
N ASN A 191 -0.27 -2.91 4.45
CA ASN A 191 -1.46 -2.33 5.05
C ASN A 191 -1.08 -1.21 6.01
N LYS A 192 -1.81 -0.10 5.95
CA LYS A 192 -1.62 1.07 6.82
C LYS A 192 -2.82 1.18 7.75
N THR A 193 -2.60 0.99 9.04
CA THR A 193 -3.66 1.15 10.03
C THR A 193 -3.88 2.63 10.38
N SER A 194 -5.04 2.96 10.96
CA SER A 194 -5.36 4.31 11.43
C SER A 194 -4.39 4.82 12.51
N GLY A 195 -3.75 3.93 13.26
CA GLY A 195 -2.70 4.26 14.23
C GLY A 195 -1.31 4.45 13.62
N GLY A 196 -1.18 4.54 12.29
CA GLY A 196 0.09 4.75 11.60
C GLY A 196 0.98 3.51 11.48
N LYS A 197 0.58 2.38 12.08
CA LYS A 197 1.31 1.12 11.96
C LYS A 197 1.21 0.58 10.53
N ILE A 198 2.36 0.26 9.96
CA ILE A 198 2.47 -0.35 8.64
C ILE A 198 2.80 -1.84 8.83
N THR A 199 1.97 -2.72 8.27
CA THR A 199 2.23 -4.16 8.26
C THR A 199 2.51 -4.62 6.83
N LYS A 200 3.53 -5.46 6.69
CA LYS A 200 3.93 -6.04 5.41
C LYS A 200 3.80 -7.56 5.49
N THR A 201 3.05 -8.13 4.55
CA THR A 201 2.81 -9.56 4.44
C THR A 201 3.26 -10.04 3.07
N HIS A 202 3.94 -11.18 3.02
CA HIS A 202 4.40 -11.79 1.78
C HIS A 202 3.80 -13.19 1.67
N GLU A 203 3.04 -13.44 0.61
CA GLU A 203 2.27 -14.67 0.43
C GLU A 203 2.38 -15.15 -1.01
N LEU A 204 2.67 -16.45 -1.18
CA LEU A 204 2.49 -17.12 -2.45
C LEU A 204 1.07 -17.68 -2.48
N LEU A 205 0.25 -17.21 -3.42
CA LEU A 205 -1.12 -17.65 -3.60
C LEU A 205 -1.21 -18.67 -4.72
N LEU A 206 -1.95 -19.75 -4.48
CA LEU A 206 -2.35 -20.72 -5.48
C LEU A 206 -3.77 -20.41 -5.92
N VAL A 207 -3.98 -20.30 -7.24
CA VAL A 207 -5.26 -19.98 -7.85
C VAL A 207 -5.90 -21.27 -8.37
N GLY A 208 -7.03 -21.64 -7.77
CA GLY A 208 -7.82 -22.79 -8.19
C GLY A 208 -8.54 -22.56 -9.53
N SER A 209 -9.14 -23.62 -10.08
CA SER A 209 -9.89 -23.56 -11.34
C SER A 209 -11.06 -22.59 -11.33
N ASN A 210 -11.64 -22.34 -10.14
CA ASN A 210 -12.76 -21.43 -9.94
C ASN A 210 -12.29 -20.02 -9.51
N PHE A 211 -10.99 -19.71 -9.65
CA PHE A 211 -10.35 -18.48 -9.17
C PHE A 211 -10.38 -18.29 -7.65
N GLU A 212 -10.66 -19.35 -6.89
CA GLU A 212 -10.49 -19.38 -5.45
C GLU A 212 -9.00 -19.30 -5.10
N LEU A 213 -8.66 -18.47 -4.13
CA LEU A 213 -7.28 -18.28 -3.68
C LEU A 213 -7.02 -19.08 -2.42
N SER A 214 -5.87 -19.74 -2.38
CA SER A 214 -5.33 -20.39 -1.19
C SER A 214 -3.88 -19.98 -0.99
N VAL A 215 -3.45 -19.82 0.26
CA VAL A 215 -2.04 -19.57 0.54
C VAL A 215 -1.28 -20.88 0.35
N ALA A 216 -0.23 -20.87 -0.47
CA ALA A 216 0.64 -22.02 -0.61
C ALA A 216 1.19 -22.39 0.77
N PRO A 217 1.16 -23.68 1.16
CA PRO A 217 1.71 -24.09 2.44
C PRO A 217 3.18 -23.66 2.47
N SER A 218 3.52 -22.80 3.42
CA SER A 218 4.89 -22.36 3.63
C SER A 218 5.74 -23.61 3.85
N ARG A 219 6.47 -24.04 2.82
CA ARG A 219 7.66 -24.88 3.03
C ARG A 219 8.62 -23.98 3.75
N SER A 220 8.48 -23.90 5.07
CA SER A 220 9.27 -23.10 6.02
C SER A 220 10.32 -22.29 5.27
N ILE A 221 9.90 -21.18 4.65
CA ILE A 221 10.84 -20.11 4.44
C ILE A 221 11.10 -19.76 5.88
N LYS A 222 12.20 -20.33 6.42
CA LYS A 222 12.70 -19.93 7.71
C LYS A 222 12.55 -18.43 7.68
N ASN A 223 11.75 -17.91 8.60
CA ASN A 223 11.95 -16.55 9.01
C ASN A 223 13.46 -16.42 9.09
N THR A 224 14.06 -15.61 8.23
CA THR A 224 15.31 -14.97 8.58
C THR A 224 14.93 -14.01 9.70
N THR A 225 14.63 -14.57 10.88
CA THR A 225 15.35 -14.16 12.08
C THR A 225 16.79 -14.05 11.61
N HIS A 226 17.28 -12.82 11.48
CA HIS A 226 18.69 -12.46 11.38
C HIS A 226 19.59 -13.70 11.39
N SER A 227 19.81 -14.30 10.22
CA SER A 227 21.05 -15.03 10.05
C SER A 227 22.09 -13.95 9.99
N ASP A 228 23.02 -14.00 10.93
CA ASP A 228 24.31 -13.37 10.82
C ASP A 228 25.00 -13.93 9.56
N ASP A 229 24.57 -13.49 8.38
CA ASP A 229 25.33 -13.59 7.16
C ASP A 229 26.39 -12.49 7.22
N ALA A 230 27.38 -12.73 8.07
CA ALA A 230 28.58 -11.91 8.20
C ALA A 230 29.41 -11.89 6.91
N SER A 231 29.13 -12.74 5.92
CA SER A 231 29.99 -12.91 4.73
C SER A 231 29.70 -11.95 3.57
N PHE A 232 28.54 -11.29 3.50
CA PHE A 232 28.22 -10.39 2.37
C PHE A 232 28.50 -8.91 2.65
N ILE A 233 28.79 -8.54 3.91
CA ILE A 233 29.10 -7.17 4.32
C ILE A 233 30.61 -6.88 4.19
N GLU A 234 31.44 -7.91 4.07
CA GLU A 234 32.90 -7.76 3.96
C GLU A 234 33.37 -7.20 2.61
N ASP A 235 32.58 -7.35 1.54
CA ASP A 235 32.94 -6.93 0.17
C ASP A 235 32.38 -5.55 -0.24
N LEU A 236 31.76 -4.81 0.67
CA LEU A 236 31.35 -3.42 0.43
C LEU A 236 32.52 -2.48 0.73
N THR A 237 32.81 -1.55 -0.18
CA THR A 237 33.85 -0.53 -0.03
C THR A 237 33.62 0.43 1.15
N PHE A 238 32.44 0.35 1.78
CA PHE A 238 32.08 1.08 2.99
C PHE A 238 31.58 0.09 4.04
N ASN A 239 32.50 -0.55 4.75
CA ASN A 239 32.16 -1.46 5.83
C ASN A 239 31.88 -0.64 7.11
N LEU A 240 30.61 -0.59 7.53
CA LEU A 240 30.17 0.12 8.74
C LEU A 240 30.41 -0.67 10.04
N LYS A 241 30.89 -1.92 9.95
CA LYS A 241 31.25 -2.73 11.11
C LYS A 241 32.72 -2.55 11.44
N LEU A 242 33.01 -1.97 12.59
CA LEU A 242 34.37 -1.90 13.14
C LEU A 242 34.84 -3.31 13.51
N LYS A 243 36.06 -3.67 13.11
CA LYS A 243 36.69 -4.92 13.57
C LYS A 243 36.96 -4.84 15.08
N GLU A 244 37.05 -5.98 15.76
CA GLU A 244 37.34 -6.01 17.22
C GLU A 244 38.61 -5.23 17.58
N SER A 245 39.62 -5.21 16.70
CA SER A 245 40.84 -4.41 16.88
C SER A 245 40.57 -2.90 16.84
N GLU A 246 39.68 -2.45 15.96
CA GLU A 246 39.32 -1.04 15.78
C GLU A 246 38.37 -0.57 16.91
N LEU A 247 37.47 -1.45 17.37
CA LEU A 247 36.67 -1.24 18.58
C LEU A 247 37.55 -1.04 19.81
N LYS A 248 38.55 -1.91 20.01
CA LYS A 248 39.52 -1.74 21.11
C LYS A 248 40.33 -0.46 20.98
N GLN A 249 40.69 -0.05 19.76
CA GLN A 249 41.37 1.23 19.56
C GLN A 249 40.46 2.41 19.89
N LYS A 250 39.20 2.39 19.44
CA LYS A 250 38.22 3.43 19.77
C LYS A 250 37.97 3.57 21.27
N GLU A 251 37.87 2.46 21.99
CA GLU A 251 37.69 2.48 23.46
C GLU A 251 38.93 3.02 24.19
N ASN A 252 40.13 2.80 23.64
CA ASN A 252 41.38 3.30 24.22
C ASN A 252 41.73 4.74 23.79
N VAL A 253 40.97 5.34 22.88
CA VAL A 253 41.15 6.75 22.51
C VAL A 253 40.59 7.63 23.63
N VAL A 254 41.51 8.19 24.43
CA VAL A 254 41.20 9.24 25.40
C VAL A 254 40.86 10.50 24.61
N LEU A 255 39.59 10.93 24.67
CA LEU A 255 39.16 12.18 24.05
C LEU A 255 39.85 13.35 24.78
N PRO A 256 40.50 14.29 24.07
CA PRO A 256 41.33 15.33 24.67
C PRO A 256 40.59 16.31 25.60
N TYR A 257 39.26 16.24 25.70
CA TYR A 257 38.43 17.11 26.55
C TYR A 257 37.50 16.36 27.51
N MET A 258 37.63 15.03 27.65
CA MET A 258 36.95 14.33 28.74
C MET A 258 37.65 14.71 30.05
N LYS A 259 36.99 15.58 30.81
CA LYS A 259 37.43 16.06 32.13
C LYS A 259 37.67 14.86 33.04
N THR A 260 38.94 14.47 33.21
CA THR A 260 39.37 13.81 34.44
C THR A 260 39.10 14.79 35.57
N GLU A 261 38.43 14.36 36.64
CA GLU A 261 37.98 15.18 37.78
C GLU A 261 39.11 15.86 38.60
N THR A 262 40.30 15.99 38.02
CA THR A 262 41.49 16.58 38.63
C THR A 262 42.17 17.65 37.76
N SER A 263 41.52 18.11 36.69
CA SER A 263 42.08 19.15 35.81
C SER A 263 41.48 20.52 36.13
N GLN A 264 42.26 21.37 36.82
CA GLN A 264 42.01 22.80 36.95
C GLN A 264 42.08 23.47 35.56
N GLY A 265 40.95 23.57 34.85
CA GLY A 265 40.92 24.24 33.55
C GLY A 265 39.52 24.30 32.93
N GLY A 266 39.06 25.53 32.65
CA GLY A 266 37.90 25.82 31.80
C GLY A 266 36.53 25.66 32.46
N GLN A 267 36.21 26.54 33.43
CA GLN A 267 34.82 26.80 33.79
C GLN A 267 34.20 27.64 32.67
N ILE A 268 33.28 27.05 31.91
CA ILE A 268 32.46 27.81 30.96
C ILE A 268 31.35 28.45 31.80
N TYR A 269 31.47 29.75 32.04
CA TYR A 269 30.42 30.54 32.66
C TYR A 269 29.45 30.96 31.55
N TYR A 270 28.22 30.49 31.63
CA TYR A 270 27.14 30.95 30.75
C TYR A 270 26.40 32.05 31.50
N GLU A 271 26.46 33.28 30.98
CA GLU A 271 25.54 34.35 31.37
C GLU A 271 24.41 34.38 30.33
N PRO A 272 23.16 34.08 30.73
CA PRO A 272 22.02 34.20 29.83
C PRO A 272 21.84 35.68 29.44
N ASP A 273 21.84 35.95 28.14
CA ASP A 273 21.51 37.27 27.61
C ASP A 273 19.98 37.43 27.57
N SER A 274 19.50 38.67 27.64
CA SER A 274 18.13 39.10 27.39
C SER A 274 17.52 38.63 26.06
N GLU A 275 18.32 38.11 25.13
CA GLU A 275 17.86 37.48 23.88
C GLU A 275 17.57 35.98 24.01
N ASP A 276 17.98 35.30 25.10
CA ASP A 276 17.73 33.86 25.32
C ASP A 276 16.30 33.54 25.81
N ASP A 277 15.55 34.55 26.27
CA ASP A 277 14.14 34.42 26.67
C ASP A 277 13.16 34.54 25.47
N MET A 278 13.67 34.75 24.24
CA MET A 278 12.87 34.98 23.03
C MET A 278 12.39 33.68 22.37
N GLY A 279 11.70 32.83 23.15
CA GLY A 279 11.11 31.59 22.65
C GLY A 279 10.04 30.94 23.54
N TYR A 280 9.41 31.71 24.43
CA TYR A 280 8.29 31.25 25.28
C TYR A 280 6.90 31.55 24.68
N GLU A 281 6.80 31.87 23.39
CA GLU A 281 5.51 31.85 22.70
C GLU A 281 5.19 30.39 22.39
N ASP A 282 4.29 29.80 23.18
CA ASP A 282 3.77 28.45 22.96
C ASP A 282 2.98 28.46 21.65
N PRO A 283 3.44 27.76 20.58
CA PRO A 283 2.78 27.77 19.28
C PRO A 283 1.39 27.10 19.31
N ASP A 284 0.96 26.60 20.46
CA ASP A 284 -0.36 26.01 20.69
C ASP A 284 -1.43 27.05 21.13
N ASP A 285 -1.06 28.30 21.46
CA ASP A 285 -2.00 29.33 21.96
C ASP A 285 -2.93 29.94 20.88
N ASP A 286 -2.69 29.64 19.60
CA ASP A 286 -3.52 30.10 18.46
C ASP A 286 -4.52 29.03 17.97
N LEU A 287 -4.60 27.86 18.61
CA LEU A 287 -5.30 26.68 18.10
C LEU A 287 -6.77 26.53 18.53
N ASP A 288 -7.46 27.63 18.89
CA ASP A 288 -8.90 27.62 19.18
C ASP A 288 -9.67 28.65 18.32
N LEU A 289 -9.82 28.37 17.01
CA LEU A 289 -10.81 29.00 16.11
C LEU A 289 -11.41 28.01 15.09
#